data_AF-A0A6G0ZG92-F1
#
_entry.id   AF-A0A6G0ZG92-F1
#
_cell.length_a   1.000
_cell.length_b   1.000
_cell.length_c   1.000
_cell.angle_alpha   90.00
_cell.angle_beta   90.00
_cell.angle_gamma   90.00
#
_symmetry.space_group_name_H-M   'P 1'
#
loop_
_entity.id
_entity.type
_entity.pdbx_description
1 polymer ?
#
loop_
_entity_poly.entity_id
_entity_poly.type
_entity_poly.pdbx_seq_one_letter_code
_entity_poly.pdbx_strand_id
1 'polypeptide(L)' 'MKRIVGRLYPSPPLEVALVKCRSKSPGPDRIPYCFIHNLGKIDRNHLLHLYNTMWKLGTLPNDWKRGTIIPIIKPGK' A
#
# COMPACT_ATOMS: atom_id res chain seq x y z
N MET A 1 21.31 13.92 0.80
CA MET A 1 20.33 13.66 -0.28
C MET A 1 20.84 12.53 -1.16
N LYS A 2 20.38 11.29 -0.95
CA LYS A 2 20.74 10.17 -1.84
C LYS A 2 19.62 9.98 -2.85
N ARG A 3 19.96 10.33 -4.09
CA ARG A 3 19.17 10.12 -5.30
C ARG A 3 19.10 8.60 -5.53
N ILE A 4 17.97 7.97 -5.19
CA ILE A 4 17.73 6.56 -5.53
C ILE A 4 17.31 6.52 -6.99
N VAL A 5 18.28 6.45 -7.88
CA VAL A 5 18.08 5.93 -9.23
C VAL A 5 18.50 4.47 -9.14
N GLY A 6 17.54 3.56 -8.97
CA GLY A 6 17.87 2.16 -8.67
C GLY A 6 16.71 1.20 -8.91
N ARG A 7 16.80 0.49 -10.02
CA ARG A 7 15.98 -0.66 -10.49
C ARG A 7 14.61 -0.34 -11.09
N LEU A 8 14.57 -0.43 -12.42
CA LEU A 8 13.43 -0.96 -13.15
C LEU A 8 13.21 -2.43 -12.74
N TYR A 9 12.64 -2.67 -11.56
CA TYR A 9 12.11 -3.99 -11.21
C TYR A 9 10.59 -3.90 -11.33
N PRO A 10 9.90 -4.90 -11.91
CA PRO A 10 8.47 -4.96 -11.76
C PRO A 10 8.21 -5.02 -10.26
N SER A 11 7.38 -4.11 -9.73
CA SER A 11 6.85 -4.28 -8.38
C SER A 11 6.37 -5.72 -8.24
N PRO A 12 6.61 -6.43 -7.12
CA PRO A 12 6.06 -7.76 -6.94
C PRO A 12 4.58 -7.75 -7.33
N PRO A 13 4.07 -8.78 -8.01
CA PRO A 13 2.65 -8.85 -8.36
C PRO A 13 1.81 -8.54 -7.13
N LEU A 14 0.70 -7.82 -7.32
CA LEU A 14 -0.19 -7.38 -6.23
C LEU A 14 -0.57 -8.57 -5.32
N GLU A 15 -0.68 -9.76 -5.89
CA GLU A 15 -0.92 -11.04 -5.23
C GLU A 15 0.12 -11.37 -4.15
N VAL A 16 1.42 -11.15 -4.42
CA VAL A 16 2.49 -11.43 -3.46
C VAL A 16 2.42 -10.44 -2.29
N ALA A 17 2.11 -9.18 -2.56
CA ALA A 17 1.93 -8.16 -1.52
C ALA A 17 0.69 -8.47 -0.67
N LEU A 18 -0.40 -8.91 -1.30
CA LEU A 18 -1.62 -9.34 -0.62
C LEU A 18 -1.35 -10.49 0.35
N VAL A 19 -0.66 -11.55 -0.08
CA VAL A 19 -0.36 -12.71 0.80
C VAL A 19 0.46 -12.32 2.03
N LYS A 20 1.35 -11.33 1.92
CA LYS A 20 2.22 -10.89 3.03
C LYS A 20 1.51 -9.98 4.03
N CYS A 21 0.50 -9.22 3.59
CA CYS A 21 -0.15 -8.25 4.46
C CYS A 21 -1.24 -8.91 5.30
N ARG A 22 -1.13 -8.78 6.62
CA ARG A 22 -2.08 -9.33 7.60
C ARG A 22 -2.74 -8.23 8.44
N SER A 23 -2.79 -6.99 7.91
CA SER A 23 -3.34 -5.86 8.64
C SER A 23 -4.81 -6.08 8.96
N LYS A 24 -5.19 -5.86 10.23
CA LYS A 24 -6.57 -5.91 10.71
C LYS A 24 -7.20 -4.52 10.85
N SER A 25 -6.38 -3.47 10.82
CA SER A 25 -6.84 -2.09 10.98
C SER A 25 -6.96 -1.42 9.61
N PRO A 26 -8.10 -0.77 9.30
CA PRO A 26 -8.24 0.03 8.10
C PRO A 26 -7.39 1.30 8.17
N GLY A 27 -7.08 1.87 7.01
CA GLY A 27 -6.44 3.18 6.93
C GLY A 27 -7.40 4.32 7.30
N PRO A 28 -6.96 5.59 7.17
CA PRO A 28 -7.82 6.76 7.35
C PRO A 28 -9.03 6.81 6.41
N ASP A 29 -8.93 6.12 5.26
CA ASP A 29 -10.01 5.91 4.28
C ASP A 29 -11.11 4.96 4.76
N ARG A 30 -10.91 4.29 5.91
CA ARG A 30 -11.81 3.30 6.51
C ARG A 30 -12.03 2.06 5.63
N ILE A 31 -11.18 1.83 4.64
CA ILE A 31 -11.25 0.65 3.77
C ILE A 31 -10.49 -0.49 4.43
N PRO A 32 -11.16 -1.58 4.85
CA PRO A 32 -10.47 -2.72 5.44
C PRO A 32 -9.64 -3.45 4.39
N TYR A 33 -8.48 -3.97 4.80
CA TYR A 33 -7.60 -4.68 3.88
C TYR A 33 -8.24 -5.94 3.25
N CYS A 34 -9.24 -6.53 3.92
CA CYS A 34 -9.99 -7.67 3.38
C CYS A 34 -10.74 -7.34 2.08
N PHE A 35 -11.10 -6.07 1.84
CA PHE A 35 -11.74 -5.67 0.58
C PHE A 35 -10.79 -5.89 -0.59
N ILE A 36 -9.53 -5.45 -0.45
CA ILE A 36 -8.50 -5.61 -1.48
C ILE A 36 -8.21 -7.10 -1.73
N HIS A 37 -8.22 -7.92 -0.69
CA HIS A 37 -8.09 -9.38 -0.81
C HIS A 37 -9.24 -10.05 -1.56
N ASN A 38 -10.45 -9.49 -1.49
CA ASN A 38 -11.65 -10.06 -2.08
C ASN A 38 -11.99 -9.47 -3.46
N LEU A 39 -11.21 -8.52 -3.96
CA LEU A 39 -11.39 -7.97 -5.30
C LEU A 39 -11.33 -9.05 -6.37
N GLY A 40 -12.08 -8.86 -7.45
CA GLY A 40 -12.01 -9.70 -8.64
C GLY A 40 -10.67 -9.53 -9.38
N LYS A 41 -10.37 -10.47 -10.27
CA LYS A 41 -9.13 -10.44 -11.08
C LYS A 41 -8.98 -9.14 -11.89
N ILE A 42 -10.10 -8.63 -12.44
CA ILE A 42 -10.11 -7.40 -13.24
C ILE A 42 -9.73 -6.20 -12.37
N ASP A 43 -10.36 -6.05 -11.21
CA ASP A 43 -10.10 -4.92 -10.32
C ASP A 43 -8.68 -4.94 -9.74
N ARG A 44 -8.14 -6.13 -9.45
CA ARG A 44 -6.73 -6.29 -9.05
C ARG A 44 -5.78 -5.84 -10.15
N ASN A 45 -6.07 -6.18 -11.40
CA ASN A 45 -5.26 -5.73 -12.54
C ASN A 45 -5.31 -4.20 -12.68
N HIS A 46 -6.49 -3.59 -12.50
CA HIS A 46 -6.61 -2.13 -12.51
C HIS A 46 -5.80 -1.47 -11.38
N LEU A 47 -5.87 -2.00 -10.16
CA LEU A 47 -5.05 -1.51 -9.04
C LEU A 47 -3.55 -1.64 -9.32
N LEU A 48 -3.12 -2.81 -9.80
CA LEU A 48 -1.72 -3.04 -10.17
C LEU A 48 -1.26 -2.07 -11.25
N HIS A 49 -2.09 -1.83 -12.27
CA HIS A 49 -1.79 -0.86 -13.31
C HIS A 49 -1.66 0.56 -12.73
N LEU A 50 -2.60 0.98 -11.88
CA LEU A 50 -2.57 2.29 -11.22
C LEU A 50 -1.29 2.48 -10.39
N TYR A 51 -0.94 1.51 -9.55
CA TYR A 51 0.27 1.57 -8.73
C TYR A 51 1.54 1.65 -9.58
N ASN A 52 1.63 0.85 -10.64
CA ASN A 52 2.76 0.88 -11.58
C ASN A 52 2.86 2.22 -12.31
N THR A 53 1.73 2.82 -12.69
CA THR A 53 1.70 4.14 -13.33
C THR A 53 2.18 5.23 -12.39
N MET A 54 1.68 5.28 -11.15
CA MET A 54 2.15 6.24 -10.14
C MET A 54 3.66 6.08 -9.85
N TRP A 55 4.13 4.84 -9.79
CA TRP A 55 5.55 4.53 -9.58
C TRP A 55 6.42 5.00 -10.75
N LYS A 56 6.01 4.75 -11.99
CA LYS A 56 6.73 5.19 -13.20
C LYS A 56 6.77 6.71 -13.33
N LEU A 57 5.67 7.39 -12.99
CA LEU A 57 5.60 8.85 -13.00
C LEU A 57 6.36 9.48 -11.82
N GLY A 58 6.68 8.70 -10.78
CA GLY A 58 7.31 9.20 -9.56
C GLY A 58 6.38 10.07 -8.71
N THR A 59 5.07 9.99 -8.95
CA THR A 59 4.05 10.83 -8.29
C THR A 59 3.21 9.98 -7.35
N LEU A 60 3.35 10.21 -6.05
CA LEU A 60 2.50 9.61 -5.02
C LEU A 60 1.52 10.65 -4.47
N PRO A 61 0.29 10.24 -4.09
CA PRO A 61 -0.63 11.10 -3.38
C PRO A 61 0.02 11.68 -2.12
N ASN A 62 -0.21 12.97 -1.85
CA ASN A 62 0.35 13.61 -0.66
C ASN A 62 -0.17 12.98 0.63
N ASP A 63 -1.39 12.43 0.62
CA ASP A 63 -1.95 11.72 1.77
C ASP A 63 -1.19 10.46 2.14
N TRP A 64 -0.56 9.79 1.17
CA TRP A 64 0.25 8.61 1.46
C TRP A 64 1.58 8.96 2.15
N LYS A 65 1.98 10.23 2.11
CA LYS A 65 3.15 10.74 2.84
C LYS A 65 2.82 11.14 4.28
N ARG A 66 1.53 11.16 4.64
CA ARG A 66 1.05 11.51 5.98
C ARG A 66 0.82 10.24 6.80
N GLY A 67 1.31 10.22 8.03
CA GLY A 67 1.08 9.15 9.00
C GLY A 67 0.20 9.62 10.16
N THR A 68 -0.68 8.75 10.65
CA THR A 68 -1.45 9.00 11.86
C THR A 68 -0.70 8.43 13.07
N ILE A 69 -0.41 9.29 14.06
CA ILE A 69 0.23 8.86 15.31
C ILE A 69 -0.88 8.41 16.27
N ILE A 70 -0.88 7.13 16.64
CA ILE A 70 -1.80 6.55 17.61
C ILE A 70 -0.97 6.12 18.83
N PRO A 71 -1.10 6.79 20.00
CA PRO A 71 -0.44 6.36 21.21
C PRO A 71 -0.98 4.98 21.65
N ILE A 72 -0.08 4.01 21.84
CA ILE A 72 -0.43 2.71 22.42
C ILE A 72 0.15 2.67 23.83
N ILE A 73 -0.73 2.61 24.83
CA ILE A 73 -0.33 2.45 26.23
C ILE A 73 0.19 1.02 26.41
N LYS A 74 1.38 0.88 26.99
CA LYS A 74 1.92 -0.43 27.31
C LYS A 74 1.12 -1.04 28.47
N PRO A 75 0.82 -2.36 28.44
CA PRO A 75 0.15 -3.01 29.56
C PRO A 75 1.00 -2.90 30.84
N GLY A 76 0.36 -2.61 31.97
CA GLY A 76 1.01 -2.46 33.27
C GLY A 76 1.53 -1.06 33.59
N LYS A 77 1.04 -0.03 32.88
CA LYS A 77 1.27 1.38 33.17
C LYS A 77 -0.05 2.10 33.40
#